data_AF-A0A3D5TAF6-F1
#
_entry.id   AF-A0A3D5TAF6-F1
#
_cell.length_a   1.000
_cell.length_b   1.000
_cell.length_c   1.000
_cell.angle_alpha   90.00
_cell.angle_beta   90.00
_cell.angle_gamma   90.00
#
_symmetry.space_group_name_H-M   'P 1'
#
loop_
_entity.id
_entity.type
_entity.pdbx_description
1 polymer ?
#
loop_
_entity_poly.entity_id
_entity_poly.type
_entity_poly.pdbx_seq_one_letter_code
_entity_poly.pdbx_strand_id
1 'polypeptide(L)' 'VMLFYQIGEWFQSYAVNKSRRSIKDLMDIRPDYANVYNEAGELVSVDPDEVSIGTTIVVKPGEKIPL' A
#
# COMPACT_ATOMS: atom_id res chain seq x y z
N VAL A 1 -35.95 3.25 -27.99
CA VAL A 1 -34.47 3.14 -28.01
C VAL A 1 -33.81 3.41 -26.64
N MET A 2 -34.40 3.03 -25.50
CA MET A 2 -33.80 3.22 -24.17
C MET A 2 -32.91 2.05 -23.69
N LEU A 3 -33.12 0.84 -24.22
CA LEU A 3 -32.36 -0.35 -23.82
C LEU A 3 -30.85 -0.21 -24.09
N PHE A 4 -30.48 0.34 -25.25
CA PHE A 4 -29.07 0.57 -25.60
C PHE A 4 -28.42 1.68 -24.76
N TYR A 5 -29.19 2.68 -24.32
CA TYR A 5 -28.71 3.72 -23.41
C TYR A 5 -28.38 3.15 -22.02
N GLN A 6 -29.24 2.27 -21.51
CA GLN A 6 -29.06 1.63 -20.21
C GLN A 6 -27.85 0.67 -20.19
N ILE A 7 -27.61 -0.05 -21.30
CA ILE A 7 -26.40 -0.86 -21.48
C ILE A 7 -25.15 0.04 -21.55
N GLY A 8 -25.23 1.17 -22.26
CA GLY A 8 -24.14 2.15 -22.34
C GLY A 8 -23.73 2.72 -20.97
N GLU A 9 -24.69 3.12 -20.13
CA GLU A 9 -24.44 3.60 -18.76
C GLU A 9 -23.79 2.53 -17.86
N TRP A 10 -24.14 1.26 -18.08
CA TRP A 10 -23.52 0.13 -17.38
C TRP A 10 -22.04 -0.03 -17.74
N PHE A 11 -21.70 0.09 -19.03
CA PHE A 11 -20.31 0.09 -19.49
C PHE A 11 -19.54 1.32 -18.99
N GLN A 12 -20.17 2.49 -18.96
CA GLN A 12 -19.57 3.72 -18.44
C GLN A 12 -19.26 3.60 -16.94
N SER A 13 -20.19 3.08 -16.15
CA SER A 13 -20.00 2.82 -14.72
C SER A 13 -18.90 1.80 -14.45
N TYR A 14 -18.81 0.74 -15.26
CA TYR A 14 -17.76 -0.26 -15.16
C TYR A 14 -16.37 0.32 -15.44
N ALA A 15 -16.25 1.18 -16.46
CA ALA A 15 -14.99 1.85 -16.81
C ALA A 15 -14.51 2.78 -15.67
N VAL A 16 -15.40 3.60 -15.12
CA VAL A 16 -15.07 4.54 -14.03
C VAL A 16 -14.64 3.80 -12.76
N ASN A 17 -15.27 2.66 -12.47
CA ASN A 17 -15.00 1.89 -11.26
C ASN A 17 -13.72 1.03 -11.34
N LYS A 18 -13.16 0.83 -12.54
CA LYS A 18 -11.87 0.16 -12.74
C LYS A 18 -10.69 1.11 -12.50
N SER A 19 -10.79 2.36 -12.96
CA SER A 19 -9.75 3.37 -12.74
C SER A 19 -9.56 3.72 -11.26
N ARG A 20 -10.65 3.81 -10.47
CA ARG A 20 -10.54 4.07 -9.03
C ARG A 20 -9.90 2.93 -8.23
N ARG A 21 -10.14 1.67 -8.63
CA ARG A 21 -9.54 0.51 -7.95
C ARG A 21 -8.04 0.42 -8.21
N SER A 22 -7.60 0.60 -9.45
CA SER A 22 -6.17 0.57 -9.79
C SER A 22 -5.33 1.64 -9.09
N ILE A 23 -5.92 2.78 -8.71
CA ILE A 23 -5.21 3.82 -7.93
C ILE A 23 -5.13 3.44 -6.45
N LYS A 24 -6.17 2.80 -5.90
CA LYS A 24 -6.19 2.38 -4.49
C LYS A 24 -5.17 1.27 -4.21
N ASP A 25 -5.04 0.32 -5.13
CA ASP A 25 -4.10 -0.79 -5.00
C ASP A 25 -2.61 -0.34 -4.98
N LEU A 26 -2.31 0.84 -5.54
CA LEU A 26 -0.97 1.44 -5.49
C LEU A 26 -0.69 2.16 -4.16
N MET A 27 -1.71 2.57 -3.40
CA MET A 27 -1.54 3.23 -2.10
C MET A 27 -1.29 2.24 -0.94
N ASP A 28 -1.65 0.97 -1.08
CA ASP A 28 -1.51 -0.08 -0.04
C ASP A 28 -0.10 -0.74 -0.01
N ILE A 29 0.85 -0.24 -0.81
CA ILE A 29 2.22 -0.79 -0.83
C ILE A 29 3.05 -0.25 0.34
N ARG A 30 2.74 0.92 0.88
CA ARG A 30 3.46 1.49 2.02
C ARG A 30 3.12 0.68 3.28
N PRO A 31 4.08 -0.02 3.90
CA PRO A 31 3.84 -0.66 5.19
C PRO A 31 3.77 0.36 6.31
N ASP A 32 3.03 0.02 7.37
CA ASP A 32 2.73 0.94 8.47
C ASP A 32 3.85 1.04 9.52
N TYR A 33 4.85 0.14 9.48
CA TYR A 33 5.92 0.09 10.48
C TYR A 33 7.19 -0.57 9.94
N ALA A 34 8.34 -0.17 10.50
CA ALA A 34 9.64 -0.79 10.31
C ALA A 34 10.19 -1.28 11.65
N ASN A 35 10.69 -2.51 11.70
CA ASN A 35 11.38 -3.02 12.88
C ASN A 35 12.88 -2.72 12.75
N VAL A 36 13.42 -1.94 13.67
CA VAL A 36 14.84 -1.54 13.69
C VAL A 36 15.52 -1.97 14.99
N TYR A 37 16.81 -2.24 14.93
CA TYR A 37 17.62 -2.38 16.14
C TYR A 37 17.97 -1.00 16.70
N ASN A 38 17.66 -0.77 17.98
CA ASN A 38 18.11 0.42 18.69
C ASN A 38 19.59 0.30 19.12
N GLU A 39 20.16 1.38 19.68
CA GLU A 39 21.55 1.41 20.17
C GLU A 39 21.84 0.38 21.28
N ALA A 40 20.81 -0.11 21.96
CA ALA A 40 20.88 -1.15 23.00
C ALA A 40 20.75 -2.58 22.46
N GLY A 41 20.55 -2.76 21.15
CA GLY A 41 20.38 -4.07 20.51
C GLY A 41 18.97 -4.67 20.66
N GLU A 42 17.98 -3.88 21.07
CA GLU A 42 16.58 -4.29 21.16
C GLU A 42 15.83 -3.94 19.87
N LEU A 43 14.82 -4.76 19.54
CA LEU A 43 13.94 -4.53 18.40
C LEU A 43 12.84 -3.52 18.76
N VAL A 44 12.82 -2.40 18.05
CA VAL A 44 11.80 -1.36 18.20
C VAL A 44 11.05 -1.19 16.88
N SER A 45 9.73 -1.04 16.98
CA SER A 45 8.86 -0.72 15.84
C SER A 45 8.75 0.80 15.73
N VAL A 46 9.15 1.34 14.59
CA VAL A 46 9.17 2.78 14.29
C VAL A 46 8.45 3.05 12.97
N ASP A 47 8.05 4.29 12.71
CA ASP A 47 7.50 4.68 11.41
C ASP A 47 8.58 4.52 10.33
N PRO A 48 8.26 3.99 9.12
CA PRO A 48 9.21 3.92 8.02
C PRO A 48 9.90 5.25 7.69
N ASP A 49 9.23 6.39 7.91
CA ASP A 49 9.79 7.72 7.65
C ASP A 49 10.87 8.14 8.68
N GLU A 50 10.90 7.49 9.85
CA GLU A 50 11.87 7.75 10.93
C GLU A 50 13.12 6.86 10.83
N VAL A 51 13.14 5.90 9.91
CA VAL A 51 14.29 5.01 9.71
C VAL A 51 15.45 5.77 9.07
N SER A 52 16.53 5.92 9.82
CA SER A 52 17.75 6.59 9.34
C SER A 52 18.57 5.69 8.42
N ILE A 53 19.28 6.30 7.46
CA ILE A 53 20.17 5.57 6.55
C ILE A 53 21.32 4.97 7.37
N GLY A 54 21.48 3.65 7.30
CA GLY A 54 22.52 2.90 8.02
C GLY A 54 22.01 2.09 9.21
N THR A 55 20.71 2.10 9.50
CA THR A 55 20.11 1.27 10.56
C THR A 55 19.86 -0.17 10.07
N THR A 56 20.12 -1.16 10.93
CA THR A 56 19.80 -2.56 10.64
C THR A 56 18.32 -2.81 10.90
N ILE A 57 17.58 -3.11 9.84
CA ILE A 57 16.16 -3.49 9.90
C ILE A 57 16.00 -5.01 9.99
N VAL A 58 14.98 -5.47 10.72
CA VAL A 58 14.60 -6.89 10.78
C VAL A 58 13.25 -7.08 10.10
N VAL A 59 13.24 -7.86 9.03
CA VAL A 59 12.01 -8.21 8.33
C VAL A 59 11.67 -9.66 8.65
N LYS A 60 10.53 -9.89 9.31
CA LYS A 60 10.06 -11.26 9.57
C LYS A 60 9.43 -11.85 8.31
N PRO A 61 9.42 -13.19 8.16
CA PRO A 61 8.77 -13.84 7.03
C PRO A 61 7.28 -13.44 6.94
N GLY A 62 6.88 -12.83 5.82
CA GLY A 62 5.51 -12.35 5.58
C GLY A 62 5.30 -10.86 5.84
N GLU A 63 6.27 -10.14 6.42
CA GLU A 63 6.24 -8.68 6.51
C GLU A 63 6.64 -8.04 5.16
N LYS A 64 5.99 -6.92 4.80
CA LYS A 64 6.41 -6.12 3.65
C LYS A 64 7.66 -5.32 4.02
N ILE A 65 8.58 -5.16 3.06
CA ILE A 65 9.80 -4.37 3.27
C ILE A 65 9.42 -2.88 3.31
N PRO A 66 9.73 -2.14 4.39
CA PRO A 66 9.33 -0.74 4.59
C PRO A 66 10.21 0.30 3.87
N LEU A 67 10.52 0.07 2.59
CA LEU A 67 11.26 0.99 1.74
C LEU A 67 10.49 1.36 0.47
#